data_AF-A0A453PS91-F1
#
_entry.id   AF-A0A453PS91-F1
#
_cell.length_a   1.000
_cell.length_b   1.000
_cell.length_c   1.000
_cell.angle_alpha   90.00
_cell.angle_beta   90.00
_cell.angle_gamma   90.00
#
_symmetry.space_group_name_H-M   'P 1'
#
loop_
_entity.id
_entity.type
_entity.pdbx_description
1 polymer ?
#
loop_
_entity_poly.entity_id
_entity_poly.type
_entity_poly.pdbx_seq_one_letter_code
_entity_poly.pdbx_strand_id
1 'polypeptide(L)'
;MNPNTDYHCLKTFGSYFREDIRIPVGTKIDFRQTCDGQLITEVDGKQIGAVQSKDLCRAFFDMYIGDPPVSVETKQDIAQNVGGLIRRC
;
A
#
# COMPACT_ATOMS: atom_id res chain seq x y z
N MET A 1 -14.80 -8.56 14.59
CA MET A 1 -14.78 -8.67 13.12
C MET A 1 -16.02 -7.99 12.57
N ASN A 2 -15.88 -7.08 11.61
CA ASN A 2 -17.02 -6.42 10.98
C ASN A 2 -17.61 -7.36 9.90
N PRO A 3 -18.86 -7.83 10.04
CA PRO A 3 -19.48 -8.76 9.09
C PRO A 3 -19.76 -8.13 7.72
N ASN A 4 -19.65 -6.81 7.58
CA ASN A 4 -19.84 -6.08 6.33
C ASN A 4 -18.52 -5.81 5.57
N THR A 5 -17.38 -6.27 6.09
CA THR A 5 -16.10 -6.09 5.39
C THR A 5 -16.06 -6.98 4.16
N ASP A 6 -16.07 -6.35 2.98
CA ASP A 6 -15.95 -7.05 1.71
C ASP A 6 -14.52 -7.60 1.53
N TYR A 7 -14.34 -8.87 1.89
CA TYR A 7 -13.08 -9.59 1.69
C TYR A 7 -12.78 -9.88 0.21
N HIS A 8 -13.69 -9.59 -0.73
CA HIS A 8 -13.43 -9.78 -2.15
C HIS A 8 -12.23 -8.96 -2.62
N CYS A 9 -12.07 -7.73 -2.13
CA CYS A 9 -10.92 -6.88 -2.45
C CYS A 9 -9.59 -7.52 -2.01
N LEU A 10 -9.54 -8.10 -0.81
CA LEU A 10 -8.37 -8.80 -0.28
C LEU A 10 -8.07 -10.09 -1.04
N LYS A 11 -9.11 -10.86 -1.40
CA LYS A 11 -8.94 -12.08 -2.22
C LYS A 11 -8.42 -11.75 -3.62
N THR A 12 -8.89 -10.66 -4.21
CA THR A 12 -8.45 -10.15 -5.52
C THR A 12 -7.01 -9.66 -5.42
N PHE A 13 -6.68 -8.85 -4.41
CA PHE A 13 -5.32 -8.39 -4.17
C PHE A 13 -4.34 -9.56 -4.02
N GLY A 14 -4.68 -10.54 -3.17
CA GLY A 14 -3.86 -11.73 -2.96
C GLY A 14 -3.75 -12.64 -4.18
N SER A 15 -4.66 -12.53 -5.16
CA SER A 15 -4.58 -13.35 -6.39
C SER A 15 -3.44 -12.92 -7.32
N TYR A 16 -2.99 -11.66 -7.24
CA TYR A 16 -1.89 -11.13 -8.04
C TYR A 16 -0.53 -11.77 -7.71
N PHE A 17 -0.42 -12.42 -6.55
CA PHE A 17 0.80 -13.03 -6.05
C PHE A 17 0.76 -14.57 -6.08
N ARG A 18 -0.17 -15.17 -6.84
CA ARG A 18 -0.37 -16.62 -6.88
C ARG A 18 0.58 -17.38 -7.79
N GLU A 19 1.12 -16.72 -8.82
CA GLU A 19 2.24 -17.27 -9.58
C GLU A 19 3.51 -17.07 -8.74
N ASP A 20 4.51 -17.95 -8.86
CA ASP A 20 5.80 -17.81 -8.16
C ASP A 20 6.51 -16.53 -8.66
N ILE A 21 6.17 -15.39 -8.07
CA ILE A 21 6.86 -14.12 -8.29
C ILE A 21 8.20 -14.25 -7.56
N ARG A 22 9.27 -14.41 -8.34
CA ARG A 22 10.62 -14.32 -7.81
C ARG A 22 10.86 -12.88 -7.38
N ILE A 23 11.27 -12.68 -6.12
CA ILE A 23 11.65 -11.39 -5.56
C ILE A 23 13.15 -11.45 -5.23
N PRO A 24 14.04 -11.41 -6.23
CA PRO A 24 15.48 -11.33 -5.97
C PRO A 24 15.82 -10.02 -5.24
N VAL A 25 17.00 -10.01 -4.60
CA VAL A 25 17.52 -8.79 -3.96
C VAL A 25 17.61 -7.67 -4.98
N GLY A 26 17.05 -6.51 -4.64
CA GLY A 26 17.00 -5.34 -5.50
C GLY A 26 15.70 -5.18 -6.29
N THR A 27 14.80 -6.17 -6.29
CA THR A 27 13.46 -6.02 -6.87
C THR A 27 12.67 -4.94 -6.13
N LYS A 28 12.02 -4.06 -6.89
CA LYS A 28 11.13 -3.03 -6.34
C LYS A 28 9.69 -3.44 -6.55
N ILE A 29 8.89 -3.39 -5.48
CA ILE A 29 7.44 -3.57 -5.52
C ILE A 29 6.81 -2.23 -5.19
N ASP A 30 6.12 -1.64 -6.15
CA ASP A 30 5.44 -0.37 -5.98
C ASP A 30 3.95 -0.60 -5.73
N PHE A 31 3.45 -0.04 -4.63
CA PHE A 31 2.03 0.06 -4.34
C PHE A 31 1.61 1.52 -4.50
N ARG A 32 0.62 1.79 -5.34
CA ARG A 32 0.12 3.15 -5.61
C ARG A 32 -1.36 3.22 -5.37
N GLN A 33 -1.79 4.21 -4.58
CA GLN A 33 -3.19 4.60 -4.49
C GLN A 33 -3.48 5.70 -5.51
N THR A 34 -4.53 5.52 -6.31
CA THR A 34 -5.10 6.56 -7.16
C THR A 34 -6.12 7.41 -6.40
N CYS A 35 -6.44 8.60 -6.91
CA CYS A 35 -7.41 9.51 -6.28
C CYS A 35 -8.84 8.93 -6.22
N ASP A 36 -9.21 8.06 -7.17
CA ASP A 36 -10.49 7.35 -7.21
C ASP A 36 -10.55 6.12 -6.29
N GLY A 37 -9.43 5.73 -5.65
CA GLY A 37 -9.39 4.67 -4.65
C GLY A 37 -9.03 3.29 -5.20
N GLN A 38 -8.20 3.24 -6.24
CA GLN A 38 -7.61 2.02 -6.76
C GLN A 38 -6.23 1.79 -6.14
N LEU A 39 -5.96 0.56 -5.69
CA LEU A 39 -4.63 0.11 -5.27
C LEU A 39 -3.98 -0.64 -6.44
N ILE A 40 -2.99 0.00 -7.09
CA ILE A 40 -2.21 -0.57 -8.18
C ILE A 40 -0.94 -1.20 -7.60
N THR A 41 -0.61 -2.40 -8.07
CA THR A 41 0.62 -3.13 -7.71
C THR A 41 1.51 -3.30 -8.93
N GLU A 42 2.77 -2.90 -8.81
CA GLU A 42 3.81 -3.11 -9.82
C GLU A 42 5.00 -3.85 -9.22
N VAL A 43 5.63 -4.72 -10.02
CA VAL A 43 6.87 -5.41 -9.69
C VAL A 43 7.87 -5.12 -10.80
N ASP A 44 9.03 -4.56 -10.45
CA ASP A 44 10.08 -4.14 -11.39
C ASP A 44 9.53 -3.30 -12.56
N GLY A 45 8.64 -2.35 -12.22
CA GLY A 45 8.01 -1.42 -13.18
C GLY A 45 6.89 -2.04 -14.02
N LYS A 46 6.56 -3.32 -13.85
CA LYS A 46 5.45 -3.98 -14.53
C LYS A 46 4.24 -4.08 -13.61
N GLN A 47 3.11 -3.51 -14.02
CA GLN A 47 1.84 -3.69 -13.32
C GLN A 47 1.38 -5.15 -13.35
N ILE A 48 1.12 -5.71 -12.18
CA ILE A 48 0.62 -7.08 -12.01
C ILE A 48 -0.85 -7.12 -11.57
N GLY A 49 -1.38 -6.01 -11.06
CA GLY A 49 -2.78 -5.96 -10.63
C GLY A 49 -3.24 -4.59 -10.15
N ALA A 50 -4.57 -4.45 -10.04
CA ALA A 50 -5.24 -3.24 -9.58
C ALA A 50 -6.58 -3.57 -8.94
N VAL A 51 -6.78 -3.17 -7.67
CA VAL A 51 -8.02 -3.42 -6.91
C VAL A 51 -8.72 -2.11 -6.63
N GLN A 52 -9.99 -1.99 -7.03
CA GLN A 52 -10.83 -0.84 -6.68
C GLN A 52 -11.40 -1.01 -5.27
N SER A 53 -10.78 -0.37 -4.27
CA SER A 53 -11.29 -0.36 -2.89
C SER A 53 -10.58 0.70 -2.04
N LYS A 54 -11.34 1.72 -1.61
CA LYS A 54 -10.84 2.76 -0.70
C LYS A 54 -10.48 2.20 0.68
N ASP A 55 -11.23 1.22 1.16
CA ASP A 55 -10.97 0.57 2.44
C ASP A 55 -9.68 -0.25 2.38
N LEU A 56 -9.43 -0.95 1.27
CA LEU A 56 -8.16 -1.65 1.08
C LEU A 56 -7.00 -0.67 1.00
N CYS A 57 -7.13 0.42 0.23
CA CYS A 57 -6.08 1.45 0.16
C CYS A 57 -5.75 1.98 1.55
N ARG A 58 -6.78 2.36 2.33
CA ARG A 58 -6.60 2.85 3.69
C ARG A 58 -5.92 1.81 4.56
N ALA A 59 -6.45 0.59 4.64
CA ALA A 59 -5.88 -0.47 5.45
C ALA A 59 -4.43 -0.81 5.06
N PHE A 60 -4.12 -0.77 3.76
CA PHE A 60 -2.78 -1.08 3.25
C PHE A 60 -1.75 -0.04 3.70
N PHE A 61 -2.04 1.25 3.53
CA PHE A 61 -1.11 2.31 3.94
C PHE A 61 -1.10 2.54 5.46
N ASP A 62 -2.18 2.21 6.17
CA ASP A 62 -2.23 2.24 7.64
C ASP A 62 -1.15 1.34 8.26
N MET A 63 -0.75 0.25 7.59
CA MET A 63 0.38 -0.59 8.02
C MET A 63 1.72 0.15 8.06
N TYR A 64 1.88 1.26 7.33
CA TYR A 64 3.14 2.00 7.22
C TYR A 64 3.11 3.35 7.93
N ILE A 65 2.00 4.09 7.79
CA ILE A 65 1.85 5.45 8.35
C ILE A 65 0.77 5.55 9.42
N GLY A 66 0.01 4.48 9.65
CA GLY A 66 -0.98 4.34 10.72
C GLY A 66 -0.37 3.95 12.05
N ASP A 67 -1.17 3.38 12.94
CA ASP A 67 -0.77 3.06 14.33
C ASP A 67 -1.27 1.68 14.78
N PRO A 68 -0.38 0.72 15.12
CA PRO A 68 1.08 0.78 15.03
C PRO A 68 1.60 0.57 13.58
N PRO A 69 2.68 1.24 13.15
CA PRO A 69 3.30 1.01 11.85
C PRO A 69 4.28 -0.18 11.87
N VAL A 70 4.56 -0.74 10.70
CA VAL A 70 5.62 -1.74 10.46
C VAL A 70 7.01 -1.20 10.82
N SER A 71 7.25 0.10 10.64
CA SER A 71 8.49 0.77 11.00
C SER A 71 8.20 2.13 11.62
N VAL A 72 8.49 2.26 12.92
CA VAL A 72 8.32 3.53 13.66
C VAL A 72 9.27 4.60 13.12
N GLU A 73 10.51 4.23 12.81
CA GLU A 73 11.53 5.10 12.23
C GLU A 73 11.06 5.69 10.90
N THR A 74 10.60 4.84 9.97
CA THR A 74 10.10 5.29 8.67
C THR A 74 8.88 6.20 8.81
N LYS A 75 7.94 5.90 9.72
CA LYS A 75 6.80 6.78 9.99
C LYS A 75 7.25 8.15 10.50
N GLN A 76 8.25 8.18 11.39
CA GLN A 76 8.81 9.43 11.94
C GLN A 76 9.50 10.26 10.85
N ASP A 77 10.31 9.64 10.00
CA ASP A 77 10.99 10.32 8.89
C ASP A 77 9.98 10.95 7.92
N ILE A 78 8.93 10.21 7.54
CA ILE A 78 7.85 10.74 6.71
C ILE A 78 7.18 11.93 7.40
N ALA A 79 6.84 11.81 8.68
CA ALA A 79 6.19 12.88 9.44
C ALA A 79 7.04 14.16 9.52
N GLN A 80 8.35 14.03 9.75
CA GLN A 80 9.27 15.17 9.79
C GLN A 80 9.39 15.85 8.42
N ASN A 81 9.52 15.06 7.34
CA ASN A 81 9.63 15.59 5.98
C ASN A 81 8.36 16.33 5.56
N VAL A 82 7.19 15.73 5.76
CA VAL A 82 5.90 16.36 5.45
C VAL A 82 5.64 17.58 6.32
N GLY A 83 5.90 17.50 7.63
CA GLY A 83 5.76 18.64 8.54
C GLY A 83 6.75 19.77 8.24
N GLY A 84 7.91 19.47 7.66
CA GLY A 84 8.86 20.45 7.14
C GLY A 84 8.34 21.20 5.92
N LEU A 85 7.65 20.51 5.00
CA LEU A 85 7.03 21.12 3.82
C LEU A 85 5.87 22.05 4.20
N ILE A 86 4.98 21.59 5.09
CA ILE A 86 3.82 22.39 5.54
C ILE A 86 4.25 23.71 6.18
N ARG A 87 5.34 23.70 6.96
CA ARG A 87 5.88 24.92 7.62
C ARG A 87 6.52 25.92 6.67
N ARG A 88 6.86 25.50 5.44
CA ARG A 88 7.46 26.36 4.41
C ARG A 88 6.42 27.00 3.48
N CYS A 89 5.17 26.56 3.57
CA CYS A 89 4.01 27.14 2.90
C CYS A 89 3.42 28.26 3.76
#